data_AF-A0A5R8KJ75-F1
#
_entry.id   AF-A0A5R8KJ75-F1
#
_cell.length_a   1.000
_cell.length_b   1.000
_cell.length_c   1.000
_cell.angle_alpha   90.00
_cell.angle_beta   90.00
_cell.angle_gamma   90.00
#
_symmetry.space_group_name_H-M   'P 1'
#
loop_
_entity.id
_entity.type
_entity.pdbx_description
1 polymer ?
#
loop_
_entity_poly.entity_id
_entity_poly.type
_entity_poly.pdbx_seq_one_letter_code
_entity_poly.pdbx_strand_id
1 'polypeptide(L)'
;MTESPQKRTRSRYFGRSRLLIVLSVLRIVASLTLLACVWFVIDVFQQRDRTSAAIALGLIILFGALRVFIFTQARHLRCPLCHGTILHSNAAHKHKHAMRIPVIGHGWAVIINALIRGKFRCMYCGTSFRTKK
;
A
#
# COMPACT_ATOMS: atom_id res chain seq x y z
N MET A 1 6.32 -23.85 -23.71
CA MET A 1 5.65 -23.23 -22.54
C MET A 1 4.33 -22.64 -23.02
N THR A 2 3.23 -23.34 -22.75
CA THR A 2 1.89 -23.08 -23.29
C THR A 2 1.30 -21.78 -22.74
N GLU A 3 1.09 -20.79 -23.62
CA GLU A 3 0.28 -19.60 -23.34
C GLU A 3 -1.18 -20.01 -23.19
N SER A 4 -1.70 -20.03 -21.97
CA SER A 4 -3.12 -20.24 -21.71
C SER A 4 -3.92 -19.02 -22.20
N PRO A 5 -5.01 -19.20 -22.97
CA PRO A 5 -5.80 -18.11 -23.52
C PRO A 5 -6.43 -17.26 -22.41
N GLN A 6 -6.05 -15.97 -22.41
CA GLN A 6 -6.41 -15.00 -21.40
C GLN A 6 -7.91 -14.62 -21.52
N LYS A 7 -8.79 -15.35 -20.81
CA LYS A 7 -10.20 -14.96 -20.70
C LYS A 7 -10.29 -13.56 -20.06
N ARG A 8 -10.93 -12.60 -20.74
CA ARG A 8 -11.29 -11.27 -20.20
C ARG A 8 -12.12 -11.45 -18.93
N THR A 9 -11.48 -11.49 -17.76
CA THR A 9 -12.18 -11.64 -16.48
C THR A 9 -13.00 -10.38 -16.22
N ARG A 10 -14.34 -10.52 -16.18
CA ARG A 10 -15.25 -9.46 -15.71
C ARG A 10 -14.79 -8.95 -14.35
N SER A 11 -14.70 -7.63 -14.20
CA SER A 11 -14.27 -7.00 -12.96
C SER A 11 -15.23 -7.36 -11.82
N ARG A 12 -14.74 -8.04 -10.78
CA ARG A 12 -15.55 -8.41 -9.62
C ARG A 12 -15.55 -7.28 -8.58
N TYR A 13 -16.66 -7.12 -7.88
CA TYR A 13 -16.77 -6.20 -6.77
C TYR A 13 -15.93 -6.70 -5.59
N PHE A 14 -15.11 -5.82 -5.00
CA PHE A 14 -14.31 -6.17 -3.84
C PHE A 14 -15.02 -5.71 -2.57
N GLY A 15 -15.62 -6.65 -1.83
CA GLY A 15 -16.40 -6.34 -0.61
C GLY A 15 -15.60 -5.64 0.51
N ARG A 16 -14.27 -5.75 0.49
CA ARG A 16 -13.36 -5.06 1.43
C ARG A 16 -12.73 -3.79 0.82
N SER A 17 -13.40 -3.16 -0.14
CA SER A 17 -12.87 -1.96 -0.82
C SER A 17 -12.60 -0.81 0.15
N ARG A 18 -13.43 -0.64 1.19
CA ARG A 18 -13.19 0.33 2.26
C ARG A 18 -11.85 0.10 2.96
N LEU A 19 -11.55 -1.14 3.36
CA LEU A 19 -10.29 -1.48 4.03
C LEU A 19 -9.08 -1.19 3.11
N LEU A 20 -9.20 -1.49 1.81
CA LEU A 20 -8.14 -1.21 0.83
C LEU A 20 -7.91 0.30 0.69
N ILE A 21 -8.98 1.10 0.58
CA ILE A 21 -8.89 2.56 0.52
C ILE A 21 -8.30 3.13 1.81
N VAL A 22 -8.79 2.71 2.98
CA VAL A 22 -8.28 3.16 4.29
C VAL A 22 -6.80 2.84 4.41
N LEU A 23 -6.35 1.63 4.08
CA LEU A 23 -4.94 1.26 4.14
C LEU A 23 -4.08 1.99 3.12
N SER A 24 -4.65 2.35 1.97
CA SER A 24 -4.00 3.15 0.95
C SER A 24 -3.75 4.58 1.45
N VAL A 25 -4.79 5.22 2.02
CA VAL A 25 -4.70 6.55 2.63
C VAL A 25 -3.74 6.53 3.82
N LEU A 26 -3.84 5.53 4.70
CA LEU A 26 -2.97 5.40 5.86
C LEU A 26 -1.49 5.21 5.46
N ARG A 27 -1.22 4.50 4.37
CA ARG A 27 0.13 4.41 3.80
C ARG A 27 0.66 5.76 3.29
N ILE A 28 -0.19 6.56 2.65
CA ILE A 28 0.18 7.91 2.19
C ILE A 28 0.47 8.80 3.39
N VAL A 29 -0.42 8.81 4.39
CA VAL A 29 -0.25 9.58 5.63
C VAL A 29 1.04 9.20 6.34
N ALA A 30 1.31 7.90 6.53
CA ALA A 30 2.56 7.44 7.15
C ALA A 30 3.79 7.90 6.37
N SER A 31 3.72 7.95 5.03
CA SER A 31 4.83 8.44 4.21
C SER A 31 5.06 9.94 4.40
N LEU A 32 3.98 10.73 4.51
CA LEU A 32 4.06 12.16 4.84
C LEU A 32 4.59 12.41 6.25
N THR A 33 4.18 11.61 7.24
CA THR A 33 4.71 11.67 8.61
C THR A 33 6.21 11.45 8.64
N LEU A 34 6.74 10.53 7.82
CA LEU A 34 8.18 10.31 7.71
C LEU A 34 8.90 11.53 7.14
N LEU A 35 8.36 12.17 6.09
CA LEU A 35 8.93 13.39 5.53
C LEU A 35 8.94 14.54 6.55
N ALA A 36 7.84 14.72 7.29
CA ALA A 36 7.76 15.71 8.37
C ALA A 36 8.79 15.40 9.48
N CYS A 37 8.96 14.13 9.82
CA CYS A 37 9.95 13.69 10.80
C CYS A 37 11.39 14.00 10.37
N VAL A 38 11.72 13.76 9.10
CA VAL A 38 13.04 14.11 8.54
C VAL A 38 13.27 15.63 8.59
N TRP A 39 12.25 16.41 8.24
CA TRP A 39 12.33 17.86 8.28
C TRP A 39 12.54 18.40 9.70
N PHE A 40 11.81 17.87 10.68
CA PHE A 40 11.99 18.20 12.10
C PHE A 40 13.36 17.80 12.64
N VAL A 41 13.90 16.66 12.22
CA VAL A 41 15.26 16.25 12.64
C VAL A 41 16.29 17.24 12.12
N ILE A 42 16.17 17.70 10.87
CA ILE A 42 17.07 18.72 10.30
C ILE A 42 16.97 20.03 11.10
N ASP A 43 15.76 20.45 11.45
CA ASP A 43 15.50 21.65 12.24
C ASP A 43 16.11 21.56 13.66
N VAL A 44 15.98 20.41 14.32
CA VAL A 44 16.62 20.12 15.63
C VAL A 44 18.14 20.27 15.56
N PHE A 45 18.76 19.79 14.47
CA PHE A 45 20.20 19.93 14.27
C PHE A 45 20.64 21.38 14.08
N GLN A 46 19.74 22.27 13.63
CA GLN A 46 20.05 23.66 13.33
C GLN A 46 19.76 24.63 14.49
N GLN A 47 18.65 24.46 15.21
CA GLN A 47 18.24 25.37 16.29
C GLN A 47 18.54 24.84 17.72
N ARG A 48 18.85 23.55 17.88
CA ARG A 48 19.18 22.88 19.16
C ARG A 48 18.15 23.14 20.28
N ASP A 49 16.88 23.28 19.93
CA ASP A 49 15.79 23.45 20.89
C ASP A 49 15.29 22.11 21.46
N ARG A 50 14.96 22.11 22.76
CA ARG A 50 14.43 20.91 23.44
C ARG A 50 13.01 20.55 22.99
N THR A 51 12.23 21.53 22.55
CA THR A 51 10.85 21.36 22.10
C THR A 51 10.78 20.62 20.77
N SER A 52 11.62 20.98 19.80
CA SER A 52 11.70 20.31 18.50
C SER A 52 12.16 18.86 18.63
N ALA A 53 13.06 18.56 19.58
CA ALA A 53 13.49 17.19 19.88
C ALA A 53 12.34 16.31 20.43
N ALA A 54 11.50 16.85 21.31
CA ALA A 54 10.34 16.13 21.85
C ALA A 54 9.30 15.83 20.76
N ILE A 55 9.05 16.78 19.84
CA ILE A 55 8.13 16.61 18.71
C ILE A 55 8.66 15.55 17.74
N ALA A 56 9.96 15.59 17.43
CA ALA A 56 10.60 14.60 16.57
C ALA A 56 10.47 13.17 17.14
N LEU A 57 10.73 12.99 18.43
CA LEU A 57 10.54 11.70 19.13
C LEU A 57 9.09 11.22 19.05
N GLY A 58 8.12 12.12 19.28
CA GLY A 58 6.70 11.81 19.14
C GLY A 58 6.32 11.35 17.73
N LEU A 59 6.84 12.02 16.69
CA LEU A 59 6.60 11.66 15.30
C LEU A 59 7.20 10.31 14.91
N ILE A 60 8.39 9.98 15.42
CA ILE A 60 9.02 8.66 15.20
C ILE A 60 8.16 7.54 15.79
N ILE A 61 7.72 7.70 17.04
CA ILE A 61 6.88 6.71 17.72
C ILE A 61 5.54 6.55 16.97
N LEU A 62 4.91 7.66 16.61
CA LEU A 62 3.66 7.67 15.84
C LEU A 62 3.83 6.98 14.48
N PHE A 63 4.91 7.28 13.76
CA PHE A 63 5.23 6.64 12.49
C PHE A 63 5.41 5.12 12.65
N GLY A 64 6.15 4.69 13.67
CA GLY A 64 6.32 3.28 14.01
C GLY A 64 4.98 2.58 14.26
N ALA A 65 4.14 3.18 15.10
CA ALA A 65 2.81 2.66 15.42
C ALA A 65 1.92 2.55 14.17
N LEU A 66 1.87 3.58 13.32
CA LEU A 66 1.13 3.53 12.06
C LEU A 66 1.64 2.41 11.16
N ARG A 67 2.95 2.22 11.05
CA ARG A 67 3.55 1.19 10.18
C ARG A 67 3.19 -0.21 10.65
N VAL A 68 3.25 -0.46 11.95
CA VAL A 68 2.84 -1.73 12.55
C VAL A 68 1.36 -1.98 12.30
N PHE A 69 0.50 -0.98 12.53
CA PHE A 69 -0.94 -1.10 12.30
C PHE A 69 -1.28 -1.35 10.82
N ILE A 70 -0.64 -0.63 9.89
CA ILE A 70 -0.79 -0.89 8.45
C ILE A 70 -0.38 -2.32 8.12
N PHE A 71 0.72 -2.80 8.72
CA PHE A 71 1.26 -4.13 8.44
C PHE A 71 0.32 -5.25 8.93
N THR A 72 -0.24 -5.14 10.13
CA THR A 72 -1.20 -6.11 10.65
C THR A 72 -2.46 -6.14 9.79
N GLN A 73 -3.01 -4.97 9.47
CA GLN A 73 -4.22 -4.85 8.67
C GLN A 73 -4.00 -5.28 7.21
N ALA A 74 -2.82 -5.04 6.63
CA ALA A 74 -2.49 -5.51 5.28
C ALA A 74 -2.48 -7.04 5.17
N ARG A 75 -2.24 -7.79 6.26
CA ARG A 75 -2.36 -9.26 6.27
C ARG A 75 -3.80 -9.75 6.17
N HIS A 76 -4.77 -8.93 6.54
CA HIS A 76 -6.21 -9.21 6.38
C HIS A 76 -6.73 -8.89 4.97
N LEU A 77 -5.98 -8.10 4.18
CA LEU A 77 -6.26 -7.85 2.76
C LEU A 77 -5.82 -9.02 1.88
N ARG A 78 -6.63 -10.07 1.89
CA ARG A 78 -6.46 -11.24 1.00
C ARG A 78 -7.39 -11.12 -0.20
N CYS A 79 -6.90 -11.55 -1.36
CA CYS A 79 -7.73 -11.69 -2.54
C CYS A 79 -8.75 -12.83 -2.31
N PRO A 80 -10.05 -12.66 -2.61
CA PRO A 80 -11.04 -13.73 -2.43
C PRO A 80 -10.88 -14.90 -3.43
N LEU A 81 -10.06 -14.74 -4.47
CA LEU A 81 -9.79 -15.81 -5.44
C LEU A 81 -8.53 -16.61 -5.08
N CYS A 82 -7.40 -15.92 -4.95
CA CYS A 82 -6.11 -16.58 -4.73
C CYS A 82 -5.66 -16.58 -3.27
N HIS A 83 -6.43 -15.97 -2.36
CA HIS A 83 -6.09 -15.77 -0.94
C HIS A 83 -4.75 -15.06 -0.66
N GLY A 84 -4.03 -14.65 -1.71
CA GLY A 84 -2.77 -13.92 -1.61
C GLY A 84 -2.96 -12.50 -1.10
N THR A 85 -1.94 -12.01 -0.39
CA THR A 85 -1.91 -10.65 0.17
C THR A 85 -1.70 -9.62 -0.94
N ILE A 86 -2.69 -8.77 -1.17
CA ILE A 86 -2.67 -7.82 -2.30
C ILE A 86 -1.59 -6.74 -2.09
N LEU A 87 -1.36 -6.35 -0.83
CA LEU A 87 -0.46 -5.25 -0.46
C LEU A 87 0.96 -5.69 -0.06
N HIS A 88 1.18 -7.00 0.06
CA HIS A 88 2.44 -7.58 0.51
C HIS A 88 2.96 -8.55 -0.56
N SER A 89 4.18 -8.30 -1.03
CA SER A 89 4.84 -9.19 -1.98
C SER A 89 5.39 -10.41 -1.25
N ASN A 90 4.73 -11.54 -1.40
CA ASN A 90 5.27 -12.83 -1.03
C ASN A 90 6.26 -13.30 -2.09
N ALA A 91 7.08 -14.29 -1.74
CA ALA A 91 8.00 -14.98 -2.66
C ALA A 91 7.29 -15.77 -3.78
N ALA A 92 5.96 -15.80 -3.78
CA ALA A 92 5.17 -16.47 -4.82
C ALA A 92 5.34 -15.81 -6.18
N HIS A 93 5.31 -16.64 -7.23
CA HIS A 93 5.51 -16.21 -8.61
C HIS A 93 4.48 -15.14 -8.99
N LYS A 94 4.98 -13.96 -9.37
CA LYS A 94 4.14 -12.82 -9.75
C LYS A 94 3.67 -13.02 -11.18
N HIS A 95 2.43 -12.64 -11.46
CA HIS A 95 1.87 -12.75 -12.81
C HIS A 95 2.62 -11.80 -13.77
N LYS A 96 2.91 -12.24 -15.01
CA LYS A 96 3.66 -11.43 -16.02
C LYS A 96 3.02 -10.06 -16.31
N HIS A 97 1.70 -9.96 -16.20
CA HIS A 97 0.94 -8.71 -16.37
C HIS A 97 0.62 -7.96 -15.07
N ALA A 98 1.26 -8.30 -13.95
CA ALA A 98 1.12 -7.53 -12.73
C ALA A 98 1.68 -6.11 -12.95
N MET A 99 0.85 -5.09 -12.72
CA MET A 99 1.32 -3.71 -12.80
C MET A 99 2.41 -3.50 -11.74
N ARG A 100 3.58 -3.06 -12.20
CA ARG A 100 4.68 -2.62 -11.35
C ARG A 100 4.92 -1.14 -11.63
N ILE A 101 5.00 -0.34 -10.59
CA ILE A 101 5.66 0.96 -10.71
C ILE A 101 7.13 0.67 -10.43
N PRO A 102 8.05 0.86 -11.41
CA PRO A 102 9.44 0.42 -11.29
C PRO A 102 10.18 1.02 -10.09
N VAL A 103 9.74 2.18 -9.59
CA VAL A 103 10.39 2.90 -8.49
C VAL A 103 9.83 2.55 -7.09
N ILE A 104 8.54 2.22 -6.99
CA ILE A 104 7.82 2.13 -5.69
C ILE A 104 7.24 0.72 -5.41
N GLY A 105 7.40 -0.20 -6.36
CA GLY A 105 6.95 -1.58 -6.27
C GLY A 105 5.48 -1.79 -6.62
N HIS A 106 5.02 -3.04 -6.48
CA HIS A 106 3.67 -3.45 -6.91
C HIS A 106 2.56 -2.97 -5.98
N GLY A 107 2.84 -2.74 -4.69
CA GLY A 107 1.85 -2.28 -3.72
C GLY A 107 1.33 -0.89 -4.05
N TRP A 108 2.21 0.04 -4.43
CA TRP A 108 1.84 1.39 -4.84
C TRP A 108 1.11 1.42 -6.18
N ALA A 109 1.47 0.54 -7.12
CA ALA A 109 0.75 0.41 -8.39
C ALA A 109 -0.72 0.04 -8.19
N VAL A 110 -0.99 -0.83 -7.21
CA VAL A 110 -2.35 -1.21 -6.82
C VAL A 110 -3.07 -0.05 -6.14
N ILE A 111 -2.41 0.65 -5.20
CA ILE A 111 -2.97 1.80 -4.50
C ILE A 111 -3.38 2.91 -5.49
N ILE A 112 -2.46 3.30 -6.38
CA ILE A 112 -2.68 4.39 -7.34
C ILE A 112 -3.83 4.04 -8.29
N ASN A 113 -3.85 2.84 -8.86
CA ASN A 113 -4.97 2.43 -9.72
C ASN A 113 -6.28 2.30 -8.94
N ALA A 114 -6.25 1.82 -7.71
CA ALA A 114 -7.43 1.74 -6.86
C ALA A 114 -8.01 3.13 -6.53
N LEU A 115 -7.16 4.13 -6.28
CA LEU A 115 -7.57 5.51 -6.00
C LEU A 115 -8.04 6.24 -7.27
N ILE A 116 -7.22 6.25 -8.32
CA ILE A 116 -7.46 7.04 -9.54
C ILE A 116 -8.54 6.39 -10.40
N ARG A 117 -8.42 5.09 -10.68
CA ARG A 117 -9.29 4.38 -11.63
C ARG A 117 -10.45 3.65 -10.97
N GLY A 118 -10.49 3.59 -9.63
CA GLY A 118 -11.47 2.79 -8.89
C GLY A 118 -11.39 1.29 -9.20
N LYS A 119 -10.26 0.84 -9.77
CA LYS A 119 -10.04 -0.51 -10.27
C LYS A 119 -8.59 -0.90 -10.00
N PHE A 120 -8.35 -2.10 -9.50
CA PHE A 120 -7.00 -2.62 -9.33
C PHE A 120 -6.90 -4.06 -9.83
N ARG A 121 -5.69 -4.54 -10.15
CA ARG A 121 -5.45 -5.96 -10.47
C ARG A 121 -4.66 -6.61 -9.35
N CYS A 122 -5.04 -7.84 -9.00
CA CYS A 122 -4.26 -8.64 -8.07
C CYS A 122 -2.92 -9.06 -8.71
N MET A 123 -1.83 -9.00 -7.94
CA MET A 123 -0.47 -9.32 -8.41
C MET A 123 -0.25 -10.81 -8.72
N TYR A 124 -1.02 -11.70 -8.07
CA TYR A 124 -0.88 -13.16 -8.22
C TYR A 124 -1.84 -13.71 -9.27
N CYS A 125 -3.16 -13.51 -9.10
CA CYS A 125 -4.15 -14.07 -10.04
C CYS A 125 -4.43 -13.19 -11.27
N GLY A 126 -3.88 -11.96 -11.34
CA GLY A 126 -4.09 -11.04 -12.47
C GLY A 126 -5.52 -10.50 -12.61
N THR A 127 -6.47 -10.96 -11.80
CA THR A 127 -7.88 -10.58 -11.88
C THR A 127 -8.07 -9.10 -11.53
N SER A 128 -8.93 -8.41 -12.29
CA SER A 128 -9.32 -7.03 -12.01
C SER A 128 -10.48 -6.96 -11.00
N PHE A 129 -10.32 -6.09 -10.01
CA PHE A 129 -11.29 -5.81 -8.97
C PHE A 129 -11.70 -4.33 -9.04
N ARG A 130 -12.99 -4.06 -8.79
CA ARG A 130 -13.53 -2.69 -8.72
C ARG A 130 -13.75 -2.31 -7.26
N THR A 131 -13.33 -1.10 -6.88
CA THR A 131 -13.48 -0.58 -5.50
C THR A 131 -14.83 0.09 -5.28
N LYS A 132 -15.42 0.69 -6.33
CA LYS A 132 -16.79 1.22 -6.33
C LYS A 132 -17.73 0.29 -7.09
N LYS A 133 -18.97 0.14 -6.61
CA LYS A 133 -20.02 -0.61 -7.31
C LYS A 133 -20.41 0.18 -8.56
#